data_AF-A0A9D7S8E9-F1
#
_entry.id   AF-A0A9D7S8E9-F1
#
_cell.length_a   1.000
_cell.length_b   1.000
_cell.length_c   1.000
_cell.angle_alpha   90.00
_cell.angle_beta   90.00
_cell.angle_gamma   90.00
#
_symmetry.space_group_name_H-M   'P 1'
#
loop_
_entity.id
_entity.type
_entity.pdbx_description
1 polymer ?
#
loop_
_entity_poly.entity_id
_entity_poly.type
_entity_poly.pdbx_seq_one_letter_code
_entity_poly.pdbx_strand_id
1 'polypeptide(L)'
;MRFLSLLVGAILVSEALFAQTDMQLELSPDKVNLALRRTADGLLRLSGDSTSRIPAIEQTGPGVWRVRLERPFRYEQLPGLLQSSLDLFEIKQPYDVAVRRCEDAIIDLGYHQQDFLQTKSVACQGRDLDESCHFIEISFLKQHAKKPFWAGINGLLILILSGVSGFWIFRRQKSVSVPPLADDERLVGIRKFVIDVSGQQLIHGDERQALTFRNQITPSAL
;
A
#
# COMPACT_ATOMS: atom_id res chain seq x y z
N MET A 1 -22.32 -18.08 -19.52
CA MET A 1 -22.93 -17.13 -18.57
C MET A 1 -22.52 -17.39 -17.11
N ARG A 2 -22.59 -18.62 -16.58
CA ARG A 2 -22.20 -18.92 -15.18
C ARG A 2 -20.73 -18.61 -14.80
N PHE A 3 -19.81 -18.70 -15.76
CA PHE A 3 -18.37 -18.44 -15.52
C PHE A 3 -17.98 -16.96 -15.57
N LEU A 4 -18.75 -16.12 -16.28
CA LEU A 4 -18.50 -14.68 -16.34
C LEU A 4 -18.82 -14.01 -14.99
N SER A 5 -19.87 -14.49 -14.31
CA SER A 5 -20.23 -14.02 -12.96
C SER A 5 -19.20 -14.40 -11.89
N LEU A 6 -18.52 -15.54 -12.01
CA LEU A 6 -17.46 -15.94 -11.08
C LEU A 6 -16.18 -15.08 -11.24
N LEU A 7 -15.85 -14.70 -12.47
CA LEU A 7 -14.70 -13.85 -12.78
C LEU A 7 -14.93 -12.41 -12.31
N VAL A 8 -16.14 -11.87 -12.52
CA VAL A 8 -16.53 -10.54 -12.01
C VAL A 8 -16.58 -10.51 -10.48
N GLY A 9 -17.05 -11.59 -9.84
CA GLY A 9 -17.04 -11.72 -8.38
C GLY A 9 -15.61 -11.74 -7.80
N ALA A 10 -14.66 -12.41 -8.47
CA ALA A 10 -13.26 -12.43 -8.04
C ALA A 10 -12.56 -11.07 -8.18
N ILE A 11 -12.93 -10.28 -9.19
CA ILE A 11 -12.39 -8.92 -9.40
C ILE A 11 -12.91 -7.98 -8.29
N LEU A 12 -14.21 -8.02 -7.96
CA LEU A 12 -14.78 -7.16 -6.91
C LEU A 12 -14.24 -7.49 -5.50
N VAL A 13 -13.92 -8.76 -5.22
CA VAL A 13 -13.27 -9.15 -3.95
C VAL A 13 -11.82 -8.65 -3.87
N SER A 14 -11.13 -8.52 -5.00
CA SER A 14 -9.74 -8.03 -5.02
C SER A 14 -9.64 -6.54 -4.67
N GLU A 15 -10.63 -5.72 -5.03
CA GLU A 15 -10.65 -4.28 -4.73
C GLU A 15 -10.83 -4.01 -3.22
N ALA A 16 -11.59 -4.85 -2.52
CA ALA A 16 -11.80 -4.72 -1.07
C ALA A 16 -10.57 -5.07 -0.22
N LEU A 17 -9.61 -5.83 -0.76
CA LEU A 17 -8.38 -6.23 -0.07
C LEU A 17 -7.23 -5.20 -0.19
N PHE A 18 -7.41 -4.12 -0.97
CA PHE A 18 -6.44 -3.02 -1.08
C PHE A 18 -6.82 -1.75 -0.30
N ALA A 19 -7.75 -1.85 0.65
CA ALA A 19 -7.88 -0.82 1.67
C ALA A 19 -6.62 -0.85 2.57
N GLN A 20 -5.57 -0.15 2.14
CA GLN A 20 -4.37 0.12 2.92
C GLN A 20 -4.78 1.02 4.09
N THR A 21 -5.12 0.40 5.22
CA THR A 21 -5.16 1.12 6.49
C THR A 21 -3.71 1.50 6.79
N ASP A 22 -3.33 2.73 6.51
CA ASP A 22 -2.08 3.31 6.99
C ASP A 22 -2.14 3.25 8.51
N MET A 23 -1.50 2.23 9.09
CA MET A 23 -1.39 2.07 10.53
C MET A 23 -0.38 3.12 11.00
N GLN A 24 -0.86 4.35 11.16
CA GLN A 24 -0.08 5.44 11.73
C GLN A 24 0.26 5.06 13.17
N LEU A 25 1.55 5.05 13.49
CA LEU A 25 2.00 4.97 14.87
C LEU A 25 1.53 6.26 15.55
N GLU A 26 0.48 6.19 16.37
CA GLU A 26 -0.03 7.37 17.07
C GLU A 26 1.00 7.88 18.07
N LEU A 27 1.37 9.17 17.95
CA LEU A 27 2.21 9.84 18.95
C LEU A 27 1.34 10.24 20.14
N SER A 28 1.71 9.80 21.34
CA SER A 28 1.07 10.25 22.58
C SER A 28 1.46 11.70 22.89
N PRO A 29 0.51 12.65 22.90
CA PRO A 29 0.81 14.06 23.17
C PRO A 29 1.45 14.27 24.56
N ASP A 30 1.03 13.51 25.56
CA ASP A 30 1.55 13.59 26.92
C ASP A 30 3.02 13.17 27.00
N LYS A 31 3.39 12.06 26.34
CA LYS A 31 4.77 11.60 26.26
C LYS A 31 5.66 12.65 25.59
N VAL A 32 5.19 13.26 24.50
CA VAL A 32 5.94 14.31 23.80
C VAL A 32 6.10 15.55 24.69
N ASN A 33 5.05 15.96 25.37
CA ASN A 33 5.08 17.11 26.27
C ASN A 33 6.13 16.93 27.36
N LEU A 34 6.12 15.77 28.04
CA LEU A 34 7.09 15.45 29.08
C LEU A 34 8.52 15.35 28.53
N ALA A 35 8.71 14.76 27.35
CA ALA A 35 10.02 14.65 26.72
C ALA A 35 10.61 16.03 26.37
N LEU A 36 9.80 16.92 25.79
CA LEU A 36 10.25 18.26 25.42
C LEU A 36 10.49 19.15 26.65
N ARG A 37 9.66 19.04 27.71
CA ARG A 37 9.93 19.72 28.98
C ARG A 37 11.25 19.27 29.61
N ARG A 38 11.52 17.96 29.63
CA ARG A 38 12.79 17.43 30.15
C ARG A 38 13.99 17.92 29.33
N THR A 39 13.83 18.04 28.02
CA THR A 39 14.87 18.58 27.13
C THR A 39 15.15 20.04 27.47
N ALA A 40 14.09 20.86 27.59
CA ALA A 40 14.19 22.27 27.98
C ALA A 40 14.85 22.46 29.36
N ASP A 41 14.46 21.68 30.38
CA ASP A 41 15.11 21.69 31.70
C ASP A 41 16.62 21.43 31.59
N GLY A 42 17.00 20.38 30.86
CA GLY A 42 18.41 20.01 30.67
C GLY A 42 19.21 21.12 29.99
N LEU A 43 18.64 21.76 28.97
CA LEU A 43 19.30 22.86 28.25
C LEU A 43 19.55 24.07 29.15
N LEU A 44 18.54 24.47 29.93
CA LEU A 44 18.66 25.59 30.87
C LEU A 44 19.69 25.28 31.96
N ARG A 45 19.64 24.07 32.55
CA ARG A 45 20.59 23.66 33.59
C ARG A 45 22.04 23.66 33.11
N LEU A 46 22.30 23.14 31.92
CA LEU A 46 23.64 23.14 31.33
C LEU A 46 24.15 24.54 30.98
N SER A 47 23.23 25.50 30.90
CA SER A 47 23.51 26.92 30.68
C SER A 47 23.57 27.72 32.00
N GLY A 48 23.54 27.02 33.15
CA GLY A 48 23.62 27.61 34.48
C GLY A 48 22.29 28.07 35.09
N ASP A 49 21.17 27.84 34.41
CA ASP A 49 19.84 28.23 34.87
C ASP A 49 19.06 27.02 35.42
N SER A 50 18.91 26.98 36.74
CA SER A 50 18.15 25.92 37.44
C SER A 50 16.83 26.41 38.04
N THR A 51 16.48 27.68 37.82
CA THR A 51 15.36 28.35 38.50
C THR A 51 14.27 28.79 37.54
N SER A 52 14.60 29.00 36.27
CA SER A 52 13.63 29.38 35.25
C SER A 52 12.53 28.33 35.09
N ARG A 53 11.30 28.81 35.01
CA ARG A 53 10.15 27.96 34.73
C ARG A 53 10.15 27.57 33.25
N ILE A 54 9.96 26.28 32.99
CA ILE A 54 9.77 25.77 31.63
C ILE A 54 8.33 26.05 31.21
N PRO A 55 8.10 26.80 30.12
CA PRO A 55 6.76 27.11 29.65
C PRO A 55 6.03 25.87 29.10
N ALA A 56 4.74 26.04 28.79
CA ALA A 56 3.95 24.98 28.18
C ALA A 56 4.51 24.61 26.79
N ILE A 57 4.40 23.33 26.45
CA ILE A 57 4.67 22.84 25.10
C ILE A 57 3.45 23.11 24.24
N GLU A 58 3.66 23.73 23.09
CA GLU A 58 2.60 24.06 22.14
C GLU A 58 2.61 23.06 21.00
N GLN A 59 1.43 22.57 20.60
CA GLN A 59 1.27 21.82 19.37
C GLN A 59 0.80 22.76 18.27
N THR A 60 1.67 23.08 17.33
CA THR A 60 1.38 24.04 16.23
C THR A 60 0.81 23.37 15.00
N GLY A 61 0.90 22.04 14.90
CA GLY A 61 0.33 21.27 13.80
C GLY A 61 0.35 19.76 14.04
N PRO A 62 -0.10 18.96 13.06
CA PRO A 62 -0.04 17.51 13.13
C PRO A 62 1.41 17.02 13.24
N GLY A 63 1.79 16.44 14.38
CA GLY A 63 3.16 15.97 14.63
C GLY A 63 4.19 17.09 14.83
N VAL A 64 3.77 18.34 15.00
CA VAL A 64 4.67 19.49 15.20
C VAL A 64 4.45 20.08 16.58
N TRP A 65 5.51 20.12 17.38
CA TRP A 65 5.50 20.67 18.73
C TRP A 65 6.63 21.66 18.91
N ARG A 66 6.43 22.68 19.75
CA ARG A 66 7.47 23.64 20.08
C ARG A 66 7.51 23.99 21.55
N VAL A 67 8.69 24.39 22.01
CA VAL A 67 8.92 25.00 23.31
C VAL A 67 9.62 26.34 23.13
N ARG A 68 9.15 27.34 23.87
CA ARG A 68 9.77 28.67 23.92
C ARG A 68 10.81 28.72 25.04
N LEU A 69 11.99 29.24 24.77
CA LEU A 69 13.02 29.51 25.78
C LEU A 69 13.38 31.00 25.73
N GLU A 70 13.22 31.68 26.86
CA GLU A 70 13.56 33.10 27.05
C GLU A 70 15.04 33.31 27.43
N ARG A 71 15.78 32.21 27.60
CA ARG A 71 17.16 32.21 28.08
C ARG A 71 18.04 31.54 27.04
N PRO A 72 19.29 32.02 26.85
CA PRO A 72 20.21 31.38 25.93
C PRO A 72 20.49 29.94 26.38
N PHE A 73 20.72 29.09 25.41
CA PHE A 73 21.12 27.71 25.64
C PHE A 73 22.19 27.28 24.65
N ARG A 74 22.94 26.25 25.03
CA ARG A 74 24.00 25.68 24.20
C ARG A 74 23.40 24.74 23.16
N TYR A 75 23.38 25.16 21.90
CA TYR A 75 22.82 24.37 20.80
C TYR A 75 23.49 22.99 20.67
N GLU A 76 24.78 22.87 21.00
CA GLU A 76 25.50 21.60 20.93
C GLU A 76 24.93 20.52 21.86
N GLN A 77 24.23 20.94 22.92
CA GLN A 77 23.63 20.04 23.90
C GLN A 77 22.23 19.56 23.47
N LEU A 78 21.56 20.30 22.58
CA LEU A 78 20.19 20.02 22.15
C LEU A 78 20.02 18.64 21.51
N PRO A 79 20.84 18.20 20.54
CA PRO A 79 20.67 16.88 19.92
C PRO A 79 20.74 15.72 20.91
N GLY A 80 21.73 15.74 21.81
CA GLY A 80 21.90 14.68 22.81
C GLY A 80 20.78 14.64 23.85
N LEU A 81 20.40 15.82 24.37
CA LEU A 81 19.31 15.92 25.34
C LEU A 81 17.96 15.54 24.74
N LEU A 82 17.65 16.03 23.54
CA LEU A 82 16.40 15.71 22.87
C LEU A 82 16.32 14.21 22.57
N GLN A 83 17.35 13.63 21.96
CA GLN A 83 17.36 12.21 21.61
C GLN A 83 17.21 11.34 22.86
N SER A 84 17.98 11.61 23.92
CA SER A 84 17.89 10.83 25.16
C SER A 84 16.54 10.98 25.86
N SER A 85 15.92 12.16 25.80
CA SER A 85 14.59 12.40 26.35
C SER A 85 13.52 11.65 25.56
N LEU A 86 13.52 11.74 24.23
CA LEU A 86 12.58 11.00 23.38
C LEU A 86 12.71 9.48 23.57
N ASP A 87 13.94 8.97 23.71
CA ASP A 87 14.19 7.56 23.99
C ASP A 87 13.63 7.11 25.34
N LEU A 88 13.74 7.94 26.38
CA LEU A 88 13.18 7.67 27.71
C LEU A 88 11.65 7.52 27.69
N PHE A 89 10.96 8.28 26.84
CA PHE A 89 9.51 8.20 26.68
C PHE A 89 9.08 7.23 25.56
N GLU A 90 10.01 6.47 25.00
CA GLU A 90 9.79 5.47 23.94
C GLU A 90 9.27 6.06 22.62
N ILE A 91 9.64 7.31 22.33
CA ILE A 91 9.26 7.99 21.09
C ILE A 91 10.31 7.66 20.01
N LYS A 92 9.94 6.81 19.05
CA LYS A 92 10.86 6.27 18.03
C LYS A 92 10.66 6.84 16.62
N GLN A 93 9.81 7.84 16.48
CA GLN A 93 9.54 8.44 15.18
C GLN A 93 10.69 9.36 14.76
N PRO A 94 11.13 9.28 13.49
CA PRO A 94 12.09 10.24 12.94
C PRO A 94 11.57 11.66 13.06
N TYR A 95 12.47 12.62 13.22
CA TYR A 95 12.10 14.01 13.43
C TYR A 95 13.13 14.98 12.83
N ASP A 96 12.64 16.17 12.54
CA ASP A 96 13.43 17.37 12.24
C ASP A 96 13.35 18.34 13.42
N VAL A 97 14.43 19.09 13.62
CA VAL A 97 14.49 20.16 14.61
C VAL A 97 14.80 21.48 13.92
N ALA A 98 14.04 22.52 14.28
CA ALA A 98 14.29 23.89 13.88
C ALA A 98 14.34 24.78 15.13
N VAL A 99 15.39 25.58 15.25
CA VAL A 99 15.50 26.65 16.24
C VAL A 99 15.16 27.95 15.54
N ARG A 100 14.05 28.56 15.95
CA ARG A 100 13.51 29.78 15.35
C ARG A 100 13.61 30.94 16.32
N ARG A 101 13.87 32.14 15.81
CA ARG A 101 13.78 33.37 16.59
C ARG A 101 12.35 33.69 16.97
N CYS A 102 12.13 34.22 18.17
CA CYS A 102 10.79 34.56 18.61
C CYS A 102 10.20 35.78 17.86
N GLU A 103 11.04 36.69 17.37
CA GLU A 103 10.65 37.97 16.78
C GLU A 103 10.02 37.80 15.39
N ASP A 104 10.62 36.97 14.54
CA ASP A 104 10.26 36.83 13.13
C ASP A 104 10.06 35.38 12.66
N ALA A 105 10.19 34.40 13.57
CA ALA A 105 10.06 32.97 13.30
C ALA A 105 11.04 32.42 12.24
N ILE A 106 12.10 33.16 11.92
CA ILE A 106 13.17 32.71 11.01
C ILE A 106 13.96 31.60 11.68
N ILE A 107 14.30 30.58 10.89
CA ILE A 107 15.13 29.45 11.34
C ILE A 107 16.59 29.91 11.33
N ASP A 108 17.20 29.94 12.51
CA ASP A 108 18.63 30.21 12.64
C ASP A 108 19.44 28.93 12.54
N LEU A 109 18.96 27.86 13.17
CA LEU A 109 19.61 26.55 13.21
C LEU A 109 18.59 25.42 13.03
N GLY A 110 19.09 24.26 12.61
CA GLY A 110 18.28 23.06 12.53
C GLY A 110 19.12 21.85 12.14
N TYR A 111 18.52 20.67 12.33
CA TYR A 111 19.13 19.40 11.95
C TYR A 111 18.04 18.33 11.79
N HIS A 112 18.33 17.31 10.99
CA HIS A 112 17.52 16.10 10.93
C HIS A 112 18.08 15.05 11.91
N GLN A 113 17.22 14.24 12.54
CA GLN A 113 17.63 13.23 13.52
C GLN A 113 18.77 12.34 12.99
N GLN A 114 18.73 11.97 11.72
CA GLN A 114 19.71 11.06 11.14
C GLN A 114 21.12 11.63 11.12
N ASP A 115 21.27 12.96 10.98
CA ASP A 115 22.57 13.64 11.01
C ASP A 115 23.24 13.38 12.36
N PHE A 116 22.46 13.54 13.44
CA PHE A 116 22.92 13.27 14.80
C PHE A 116 23.14 11.78 15.07
N LEU A 117 22.26 10.89 14.58
CA LEU A 117 22.41 9.45 14.85
C LEU A 117 23.66 8.85 14.20
N GLN A 118 24.01 9.31 12.99
CA GLN A 118 25.17 8.81 12.25
C GLN A 118 26.50 9.37 12.75
N THR A 119 26.55 10.69 12.99
CA THR A 119 27.82 11.37 13.27
C THR A 119 28.00 11.75 14.73
N LYS A 120 26.94 11.67 15.55
CA LYS A 120 26.88 12.21 16.91
C LYS A 120 27.22 13.70 17.00
N SER A 121 27.09 14.41 15.88
CA SER A 121 27.31 15.84 15.73
C SER A 121 26.23 16.41 14.79
N VAL A 122 26.07 17.72 14.80
CA VAL A 122 25.18 18.45 13.89
C VAL A 122 25.90 19.68 13.37
N ALA A 123 25.44 20.21 12.23
CA ALA A 123 26.01 21.45 11.69
C ALA A 123 25.88 22.61 12.69
N CYS A 124 26.77 23.60 12.57
CA CYS A 124 26.83 24.79 13.43
C CYS A 124 27.14 24.54 14.92
N GLN A 125 27.63 23.35 15.26
CA GLN A 125 28.12 23.06 16.61
C GLN A 125 29.28 24.01 16.99
N GLY A 126 29.19 24.65 18.16
CA GLY A 126 30.20 25.57 18.70
C GLY A 126 30.02 27.03 18.26
N ARG A 127 28.91 27.36 17.57
CA ARG A 127 28.56 28.75 17.26
C ARG A 127 27.59 29.24 18.33
N ASP A 128 27.89 30.40 18.88
CA ASP A 128 27.02 31.02 19.88
C ASP A 128 25.66 31.36 19.26
N LEU A 129 24.61 31.00 19.99
CA LEU A 129 23.27 31.50 19.75
C LEU A 129 23.19 32.91 20.36
N ASP A 130 22.46 33.81 19.71
CA ASP A 130 22.20 35.13 20.29
C ASP A 130 21.48 34.99 21.65
N GLU A 131 21.61 35.98 22.53
CA GLU A 131 21.01 35.97 23.87
C GLU A 131 19.48 36.20 23.85
N SER A 132 18.86 36.11 22.69
CA SER A 132 17.44 36.36 22.44
C SER A 132 16.54 35.14 22.70
N CYS A 133 15.24 35.37 22.60
CA CYS A 133 14.23 34.33 22.76
C CYS A 133 14.21 33.41 21.54
N HIS A 134 14.11 32.10 21.79
CA HIS A 134 14.04 31.10 20.73
C HIS A 134 12.89 30.10 20.93
N PHE A 135 12.31 29.66 19.83
CA PHE A 135 11.46 28.47 19.76
C PHE A 135 12.30 27.28 19.30
N ILE A 136 12.28 26.20 20.06
CA ILE A 136 12.75 24.90 19.61
C ILE A 136 11.52 24.13 19.10
N GLU A 137 11.45 23.95 17.80
CA GLU A 137 10.36 23.27 17.09
C GLU A 137 10.83 21.87 16.65
N ILE A 138 10.02 20.86 16.94
CA ILE A 138 10.25 19.46 16.61
C ILE A 138 9.11 19.00 15.72
N SER A 139 9.46 18.57 14.51
CA SER A 139 8.52 18.05 13.52
C SER A 139 8.75 16.55 13.35
N PHE A 140 7.79 15.73 13.79
CA PHE A 140 7.87 14.29 13.65
C PHE A 140 7.41 13.86 12.26
N LEU A 141 8.26 13.09 11.60
CA LEU A 141 8.04 12.60 10.25
C LEU A 141 7.09 11.40 10.29
N LYS A 142 6.12 11.39 9.37
CA LYS A 142 5.22 10.25 9.21
C LYS A 142 6.03 9.01 8.88
N GLN A 143 5.93 7.99 9.72
CA GLN A 143 6.46 6.68 9.35
C GLN A 143 5.56 6.08 8.27
N HIS A 144 6.08 5.97 7.06
CA HIS A 144 5.44 5.12 6.05
C HIS A 144 5.44 3.69 6.59
N ALA A 145 4.24 3.14 6.82
CA ALA A 145 4.11 1.75 7.22
C ALA A 145 4.83 0.89 6.16
N LYS A 146 5.86 0.15 6.59
CA LYS A 146 6.52 -0.82 5.70
C LYS A 146 5.44 -1.80 5.28
N LYS A 147 5.09 -1.83 3.99
CA LYS A 147 4.10 -2.77 3.45
C LYS A 147 4.53 -4.17 3.89
N PRO A 148 3.66 -4.96 4.56
CA PRO A 148 4.05 -6.28 4.99
C PRO A 148 4.43 -7.09 3.75
N PHE A 149 5.61 -7.70 3.75
CA PHE A 149 6.13 -8.51 2.63
C PHE A 149 5.12 -9.59 2.19
N TRP A 150 4.34 -10.09 3.16
CA TRP A 150 3.24 -11.03 2.97
C TRP A 150 2.09 -10.52 2.09
N ALA A 151 1.88 -9.20 1.99
CA ALA A 151 0.88 -8.65 1.08
C ALA A 151 1.21 -8.94 -0.39
N GLY A 152 2.50 -8.95 -0.76
CA GLY A 152 2.96 -9.35 -2.09
C GLY A 152 2.84 -10.87 -2.31
N ILE A 153 3.14 -11.68 -1.28
CA ILE A 153 3.07 -13.14 -1.34
C ILE A 153 1.63 -13.62 -1.53
N ASN A 154 0.66 -13.04 -0.83
CA ASN A 154 -0.75 -13.42 -0.96
C ASN A 154 -1.28 -13.16 -2.38
N GLY A 155 -0.89 -12.04 -3.00
CA GLY A 155 -1.24 -11.75 -4.39
C GLY A 155 -0.66 -12.78 -5.37
N LEU A 156 0.61 -13.16 -5.19
CA LEU A 156 1.27 -14.15 -6.03
C LEU A 156 0.63 -15.55 -5.89
N LEU A 157 0.31 -15.97 -4.65
CA LEU A 157 -0.34 -17.25 -4.38
C LEU A 157 -1.72 -17.34 -5.04
N ILE A 158 -2.51 -16.27 -4.99
CA ILE A 158 -3.83 -16.22 -5.65
C ILE A 158 -3.68 -16.33 -7.18
N LEU A 159 -2.69 -15.66 -7.77
CA LEU A 159 -2.42 -15.77 -9.22
C LEU A 159 -2.01 -17.19 -9.62
N ILE A 160 -1.14 -17.83 -8.84
CA ILE A 160 -0.71 -19.22 -9.10
C ILE A 160 -1.89 -20.18 -8.96
N LEU A 161 -2.68 -20.07 -7.89
CA LEU A 161 -3.84 -20.94 -7.66
C LEU A 161 -4.93 -20.77 -8.72
N SER A 162 -5.16 -19.53 -9.17
CA SER A 162 -6.09 -19.23 -10.27
C SER A 162 -5.60 -19.83 -11.59
N GLY A 163 -4.30 -19.68 -11.91
CA GLY A 163 -3.69 -20.27 -13.10
C GLY A 163 -3.76 -21.80 -13.11
N VAL A 164 -3.43 -22.45 -11.99
CA VAL A 164 -3.49 -23.92 -11.85
C VAL A 164 -4.93 -24.43 -11.95
N SER A 165 -5.87 -23.76 -11.28
CA SER A 165 -7.29 -24.12 -11.33
C SER A 165 -7.86 -23.97 -12.75
N GLY A 166 -7.53 -22.87 -13.43
CA GLY A 166 -7.92 -22.63 -14.83
C GLY A 166 -7.35 -23.68 -15.78
N PHE A 167 -6.06 -24.01 -15.65
CA PHE A 167 -5.41 -25.04 -16.45
C PHE A 167 -6.02 -26.44 -16.24
N TRP A 168 -6.35 -26.79 -15.00
CA TRP A 168 -6.93 -28.08 -14.67
C TRP A 168 -8.36 -28.24 -15.20
N ILE A 169 -9.17 -27.18 -15.13
CA ILE A 169 -10.51 -27.15 -15.74
C ILE A 169 -10.42 -27.26 -17.26
N PHE A 170 -9.48 -26.54 -17.89
CA PHE A 170 -9.26 -26.61 -19.34
C PHE A 170 -8.88 -28.02 -19.80
N ARG A 171 -8.02 -28.72 -19.05
CA ARG A 171 -7.66 -30.13 -19.36
C ARG A 171 -8.80 -31.13 -19.11
N ARG A 172 -9.77 -30.80 -18.27
CA ARG A 172 -10.96 -31.63 -18.02
C ARG A 172 -12.04 -31.49 -19.09
N GLN A 173 -11.97 -30.49 -19.96
CA GLN A 173 -12.71 -30.50 -21.22
C GLN A 173 -12.08 -31.54 -22.17
N LYS A 174 -12.29 -32.82 -21.86
CA LYS A 174 -12.15 -33.87 -22.86
C LYS A 174 -13.30 -33.71 -23.86
N SER A 175 -12.92 -33.69 -25.14
CA SER A 175 -13.80 -33.88 -26.28
C SER A 175 -14.88 -34.90 -25.95
N VAL A 176 -16.15 -34.51 -26.11
CA VAL A 176 -17.28 -35.44 -26.08
C VAL A 176 -16.91 -36.63 -26.97
N SER A 177 -16.79 -37.82 -26.38
CA SER A 177 -16.57 -39.03 -27.16
C SER A 177 -17.87 -39.31 -27.91
N VAL A 178 -17.86 -39.08 -29.22
CA VAL A 178 -18.89 -39.62 -30.09
C VAL A 178 -18.78 -41.14 -29.99
N PRO A 179 -19.85 -41.87 -29.61
CA PRO A 179 -19.81 -43.33 -29.57
C PRO A 179 -19.44 -43.86 -30.96
N PRO A 180 -18.70 -44.98 -31.05
CA PRO A 180 -18.29 -45.52 -32.34
C PRO A 180 -19.55 -45.89 -33.12
N LEU A 181 -19.76 -45.23 -34.27
CA LEU A 181 -20.80 -45.61 -35.20
C LEU A 181 -20.47 -47.03 -35.69
N ALA A 182 -21.46 -47.90 -35.60
CA ALA A 182 -21.48 -49.14 -36.36
C ALA A 182 -21.19 -48.81 -37.83
N ASP A 183 -20.36 -49.66 -38.43
CA ASP A 183 -19.86 -49.57 -39.80
C ASP A 183 -21.04 -49.69 -40.78
N ASP A 184 -21.68 -48.55 -41.09
CA ASP A 184 -22.69 -48.43 -42.13
C ASP A 184 -22.29 -47.24 -43.01
N GLU A 185 -21.71 -47.54 -44.18
CA GLU A 185 -21.23 -46.60 -45.20
C GLU A 185 -22.32 -45.63 -45.74
N ARG A 186 -23.54 -45.70 -45.20
CA ARG A 186 -24.73 -44.98 -45.68
C ARG A 186 -25.09 -43.75 -44.84
N LEU A 187 -24.38 -43.48 -43.75
CA LEU A 187 -24.68 -42.37 -42.84
C LEU A 187 -23.54 -41.35 -42.81
N VAL A 188 -23.81 -40.12 -43.26
CA VAL A 188 -22.88 -38.99 -43.13
C VAL A 188 -23.32 -38.11 -41.95
N GLY A 189 -22.47 -38.02 -40.93
CA GLY A 189 -22.74 -37.23 -39.73
C GLY A 189 -22.23 -35.79 -39.84
N ILE A 190 -23.13 -34.81 -39.74
CA ILE A 190 -22.76 -33.38 -39.63
C ILE A 190 -23.07 -32.92 -38.21
N ARG A 191 -22.13 -33.19 -37.28
CA ARG A 191 -21.99 -32.75 -35.86
C ARG A 191 -23.21 -32.75 -34.90
N LYS A 192 -24.45 -32.73 -35.39
CA LYS A 192 -25.76 -32.80 -34.70
C LYS A 192 -26.88 -33.40 -35.57
N PHE A 193 -26.66 -33.55 -36.89
CA PHE A 193 -27.64 -34.06 -37.83
C PHE A 193 -27.10 -35.31 -38.53
N VAL A 194 -27.96 -36.31 -38.70
CA VAL A 194 -27.68 -37.52 -39.48
C VAL A 194 -28.57 -37.47 -40.72
N ILE A 195 -27.96 -37.56 -41.90
CA ILE A 195 -28.67 -37.58 -43.17
C ILE A 195 -28.73 -39.03 -43.64
N ASP A 196 -29.95 -39.55 -43.79
CA ASP A 196 -30.20 -40.81 -44.50
C ASP A 196 -30.42 -40.51 -45.98
N VAL A 197 -29.39 -40.81 -46.78
CA VAL A 197 -29.36 -40.56 -48.21
C VAL A 197 -30.36 -41.47 -48.96
N SER A 198 -30.61 -42.68 -48.46
CA SER A 198 -31.50 -43.64 -49.12
C SER A 198 -32.97 -43.34 -48.80
N GLY A 199 -33.25 -42.97 -47.55
CA GLY A 199 -34.59 -42.60 -47.10
C GLY A 199 -35.02 -41.18 -47.47
N GLN A 200 -34.09 -40.33 -47.96
CA GLN A 200 -34.28 -38.88 -48.10
C GLN A 200 -34.80 -38.25 -46.80
N GLN A 201 -34.18 -38.58 -45.66
CA GLN A 201 -34.60 -38.07 -44.35
C GLN A 201 -33.45 -37.41 -43.62
N LEU A 202 -33.77 -36.32 -42.93
CA LEU A 202 -32.89 -35.65 -41.98
C LEU A 202 -33.33 -36.01 -40.56
N ILE A 203 -32.40 -36.51 -39.76
CA ILE A 203 -32.63 -36.98 -38.41
C ILE A 203 -31.88 -36.06 -37.43
N HIS A 204 -32.62 -35.50 -36.47
CA HIS A 204 -32.09 -34.66 -35.39
C HIS A 204 -32.69 -35.11 -34.06
N GLY A 205 -31.94 -35.91 -33.28
CA GLY A 205 -32.51 -36.58 -32.10
C GLY A 205 -33.58 -37.58 -32.53
N ASP A 206 -34.81 -37.45 -32.00
CA ASP A 206 -35.97 -38.28 -32.35
C ASP A 206 -36.85 -37.68 -33.46
N GLU A 207 -36.57 -36.45 -33.91
CA GLU A 207 -37.33 -35.81 -34.97
C GLU A 207 -36.81 -36.24 -36.36
N ARG A 208 -37.75 -36.64 -37.22
CA ARG A 208 -37.49 -37.05 -38.60
C ARG A 208 -38.18 -36.11 -39.56
N GLN A 209 -37.42 -35.52 -40.47
CA GLN A 209 -37.95 -34.60 -41.47
C GLN A 209 -37.60 -35.11 -42.87
N ALA A 210 -38.61 -35.28 -43.72
CA ALA A 210 -38.41 -35.69 -45.11
C ALA A 210 -37.75 -34.55 -45.91
N LEU A 211 -36.69 -34.88 -46.65
CA LEU A 211 -36.00 -33.98 -47.55
C LEU A 211 -36.70 -34.00 -48.92
N THR A 212 -37.06 -32.83 -49.44
CA THR A 212 -37.61 -32.71 -50.78
C THR A 212 -36.49 -32.47 -51.78
N PHE A 213 -36.48 -33.24 -52.87
CA PHE A 213 -35.48 -33.13 -53.92
C PHE A 213 -35.69 -31.84 -54.72
N ARG A 214 -34.84 -30.84 -54.52
CA ARG A 214 -34.86 -29.59 -55.30
C ARG A 214 -33.84 -29.68 -56.43
N ASN A 215 -34.30 -29.99 -57.63
CA ASN A 215 -33.50 -29.89 -58.85
C ASN A 215 -33.06 -28.43 -59.08
N GLN A 216 -31.76 -28.20 -59.24
CA GLN A 216 -31.23 -26.95 -59.78
C GLN A 216 -30.45 -27.20 -61.07
N ILE A 217 -30.96 -26.54 -62.11
CA ILE A 217 -30.25 -25.75 -63.13
C ILE A 217 -29.24 -26.52 -63.99
N THR A 218 -29.69 -26.80 -65.21
CA THR A 218 -28.92 -27.22 -66.38
C THR A 218 -27.74 -26.29 -66.67
N PRO A 219 -26.54 -26.82 -66.99
CA PRO A 219 -25.43 -26.03 -67.48
C PRO A 219 -25.62 -25.72 -68.97
N SER A 220 -25.57 -24.44 -69.34
CA SER A 220 -25.59 -23.97 -70.73
C SER A 220 -24.41 -24.56 -71.52
N ALA A 221 -24.73 -25.15 -72.66
CA ALA A 221 -23.79 -25.63 -73.66
C ALA A 221 -23.07 -24.46 -74.38
N LEU A 222 -21.80 -24.69 -74.69
CA LEU A 222 -21.03 -24.04 -75.76
C LEU A 222 -21.37 -24.71 -77.10
#